data_AF-A0A453EDJ0-F1
#
_entry.id   AF-A0A453EDJ0-F1
#
_cell.length_a   1.000
_cell.length_b   1.000
_cell.length_c   1.000
_cell.angle_alpha   90.00
_cell.angle_beta   90.00
_cell.angle_gamma   90.00
#
_symmetry.space_group_name_H-M   'P 1'
#
loop_
_entity.id
_entity.type
_entity.pdbx_description
1 polymer ?
#
loop_
_entity_poly.entity_id
_entity_poly.type
_entity_poly.pdbx_seq_one_letter_code
_entity_poly.pdbx_strand_id
1 'polypeptide(L)'
;MVMDMLGPSLWDVWNNNSHSMSVEMVACIAIEAISILEKMHSKGYVHGDVKPENFLLGPCGTLEEKKLFLVDLGLATKWKGAGNGHIEYDQRPDVFRGTVRYASVHAHLGRTGSRRDDLESLAYTLIFLLRGRLPWQGYQGDNKGFLVSKKKMSTSPESLCGICPQSFRHFVEYVVNLKFDEEPNYAKCISLFDGIVGPHPDTRPINTDGAQKLIYQVGQKRGRLIAEEDDEQPKKKIRMGMPATQWISVYSARRPMKQRYHYNVADDRLVQHILKGNEDGLFISSVSSSANLWALIMDAGTGFTAQVYEISQHFLHKEWILEQWERNYYITALAGANSGSSLVIMSRGTTYAQQSYKVSDAFPFKWINKKWKEGFYVTSMATAGSRWAVVMSRNAGFSDQVVELDFLYPSEGIHQRWDNGYRITATAATLDQAAFILSIPRRKPNDETQETLRTSAFPSQHVKEKWSKNLYLASICYGRAAS
;
A
#
# COMPACT_ATOMS: atom_id res chain seq x y z
N MET A 1 26.46 -7.73 25.11
CA MET A 1 27.08 -7.37 23.82
C MET A 1 28.09 -6.27 24.12
N VAL A 2 29.35 -6.43 23.73
CA VAL A 2 30.40 -5.39 23.85
C VAL A 2 30.70 -4.93 22.44
N MET A 3 30.76 -3.62 22.21
CA MET A 3 30.99 -2.99 20.90
C MET A 3 31.98 -1.84 21.07
N ASP A 4 32.61 -1.43 19.98
CA ASP A 4 33.52 -0.28 19.97
C ASP A 4 32.79 1.00 20.38
N MET A 5 33.47 1.83 21.17
CA MET A 5 32.95 3.14 21.56
C MET A 5 33.08 4.10 20.37
N LEU A 6 31.97 4.70 19.98
CA LEU A 6 31.90 5.69 18.90
C LEU A 6 31.71 7.11 19.44
N GLY A 7 31.77 8.09 18.55
CA GLY A 7 31.50 9.49 18.82
C GLY A 7 29.99 9.82 18.89
N PRO A 8 29.62 11.11 18.81
CA PRO A 8 28.23 11.54 18.90
C PRO A 8 27.38 11.04 17.72
N SER A 9 26.08 10.87 17.95
CA SER A 9 25.12 10.58 16.87
C SER A 9 24.84 11.83 16.03
N LEU A 10 24.31 11.65 14.82
CA LEU A 10 23.85 12.80 14.01
C LEU A 10 22.73 13.58 14.71
N TRP A 11 21.95 12.93 15.58
CA TRP A 11 20.96 13.62 16.43
C TRP A 11 21.63 14.57 17.41
N ASP A 12 22.71 14.13 18.07
CA ASP A 12 23.46 14.95 19.03
C ASP A 12 24.13 16.13 18.33
N VAL A 13 24.76 15.89 17.17
CA VAL A 13 25.38 16.92 16.35
C VAL A 13 24.34 17.94 15.87
N TRP A 14 23.13 17.50 15.50
CA TRP A 14 22.05 18.38 15.04
C TRP A 14 21.49 19.24 16.19
N ASN A 15 21.29 18.67 17.38
CA ASN A 15 20.82 19.43 18.56
C ASN A 15 21.82 20.50 19.00
N ASN A 16 23.12 20.18 18.95
CA ASN A 16 24.18 21.12 19.34
C ASN A 16 24.37 22.26 18.32
N ASN A 17 23.91 22.09 17.08
CA ASN A 17 24.02 23.09 15.99
C ASN A 17 22.71 23.85 15.74
N SER A 18 22.07 24.34 16.81
CA SER A 18 20.84 25.15 16.71
C SER A 18 19.72 24.49 15.88
N HIS A 19 19.62 23.15 15.92
CA HIS A 19 18.59 22.38 15.23
C HIS A 19 18.63 22.50 13.68
N SER A 20 19.83 22.65 13.10
CA SER A 20 20.05 22.60 11.64
C SER A 20 21.48 22.15 11.28
N MET A 21 21.66 21.60 10.08
CA MET A 21 22.99 21.29 9.52
C MET A 21 23.18 22.00 8.18
N SER A 22 24.43 22.33 7.84
CA SER A 22 24.75 22.93 6.54
C SER A 22 24.46 21.96 5.39
N VAL A 23 24.17 22.52 4.21
CA VAL A 23 23.91 21.75 2.99
C VAL A 23 25.07 20.81 2.65
N GLU A 24 26.31 21.29 2.78
CA GLU A 24 27.52 20.50 2.53
C GLU A 24 27.66 19.33 3.52
N MET A 25 27.38 19.56 4.81
CA MET A 25 27.41 18.50 5.83
C MET A 25 26.39 17.41 5.50
N VAL A 26 25.13 17.78 5.22
CA VAL A 26 24.10 16.78 4.92
C VAL A 26 24.36 16.07 3.60
N ALA A 27 24.97 16.72 2.60
CA ALA A 27 25.41 16.05 1.38
C ALA A 27 26.50 15.00 1.64
N CYS A 28 27.49 15.30 2.49
CA CYS A 28 28.50 14.31 2.89
C CYS A 28 27.88 13.13 3.67
N ILE A 29 26.92 13.42 4.57
CA ILE A 29 26.13 12.39 5.26
C ILE A 29 25.40 11.50 4.26
N ALA A 30 24.72 12.10 3.26
CA ALA A 30 23.99 11.35 2.25
C ALA A 30 24.89 10.36 1.50
N ILE A 31 26.04 10.84 1.02
CA ILE A 31 27.02 10.05 0.27
C ILE A 31 27.49 8.84 1.10
N GLU A 32 27.94 9.06 2.34
CA GLU A 32 28.47 7.97 3.15
C GLU A 32 27.37 7.03 3.68
N ALA A 33 26.20 7.57 4.06
CA ALA A 33 25.07 6.75 4.50
C ALA A 33 24.55 5.83 3.38
N ILE A 34 24.48 6.30 2.13
CA ILE A 34 24.11 5.45 0.97
C ILE A 34 25.13 4.32 0.80
N SER A 35 26.43 4.62 0.89
CA SER A 35 27.52 3.64 0.82
C SER A 35 27.44 2.59 1.95
N ILE A 36 27.11 3.01 3.17
CA ILE A 36 26.93 2.09 4.31
C ILE A 36 25.72 1.18 4.09
N LEU A 37 24.57 1.75 3.68
CA LEU A 37 23.36 0.98 3.40
C LEU A 37 23.58 -0.02 2.27
N GLU A 38 24.26 0.36 1.18
CA GLU A 38 24.61 -0.57 0.12
C GLU A 38 25.45 -1.76 0.63
N LYS A 39 26.47 -1.50 1.45
CA LYS A 39 27.28 -2.57 2.05
C LYS A 39 26.40 -3.51 2.88
N MET A 40 25.48 -2.98 3.68
CA MET A 40 24.54 -3.79 4.45
C MET A 40 23.59 -4.60 3.55
N HIS A 41 23.02 -3.96 2.53
CA HIS A 41 22.15 -4.59 1.55
C HIS A 41 22.88 -5.71 0.80
N SER A 42 24.15 -5.53 0.43
CA SER A 42 24.97 -6.54 -0.23
C SER A 42 25.17 -7.82 0.61
N LYS A 43 25.04 -7.71 1.94
CA LYS A 43 25.04 -8.85 2.89
C LYS A 43 23.67 -9.50 3.04
N GLY A 44 22.65 -9.01 2.34
CA GLY A 44 21.30 -9.58 2.33
C GLY A 44 20.37 -9.03 3.41
N TYR A 45 20.74 -7.94 4.09
CA TYR A 45 19.97 -7.34 5.19
C TYR A 45 19.55 -5.92 4.89
N VAL A 46 18.34 -5.57 5.34
CA VAL A 46 17.86 -4.19 5.49
C VAL A 46 17.89 -3.82 6.97
N HIS A 47 18.15 -2.55 7.27
CA HIS A 47 18.23 -2.02 8.62
C HIS A 47 16.87 -1.88 9.28
N GLY A 48 15.89 -1.29 8.59
CA GLY A 48 14.52 -1.12 9.08
C GLY A 48 14.32 -0.04 10.15
N ASP A 49 15.35 0.74 10.50
CA ASP A 49 15.25 1.85 11.46
C ASP A 49 16.30 2.94 11.20
N VAL A 50 16.39 3.36 9.94
CA VAL A 50 17.28 4.44 9.50
C VAL A 50 16.78 5.77 10.08
N LYS A 51 17.61 6.39 10.92
CA LYS A 51 17.32 7.65 11.63
C LYS A 51 18.61 8.33 12.13
N PRO A 52 18.60 9.65 12.42
CA PRO A 52 19.79 10.36 12.90
C PRO A 52 20.49 9.70 14.10
N GLU A 53 19.73 9.12 15.02
CA GLU A 53 20.22 8.51 16.26
C GLU A 53 21.09 7.26 16.00
N ASN A 54 20.86 6.55 14.89
CA ASN A 54 21.56 5.31 14.56
C ASN A 54 22.80 5.55 13.67
N PHE A 55 23.06 6.79 13.27
CA PHE A 55 24.29 7.17 12.58
C PHE A 55 25.21 7.92 13.54
N LEU A 56 26.40 7.39 13.78
CA LEU A 56 27.37 7.95 14.72
C LEU A 56 28.65 8.34 13.98
N LEU A 57 29.30 9.42 14.44
CA LEU A 57 30.64 9.78 14.03
C LEU A 57 31.67 8.92 14.77
N GLY A 58 32.91 8.86 14.26
CA GLY A 58 34.00 8.24 15.01
C GLY A 58 34.39 9.04 16.26
N PRO A 59 35.17 8.45 17.17
CA PRO A 59 35.55 9.12 18.42
C PRO A 59 36.35 10.41 18.17
N CYS A 60 36.03 11.47 18.92
CA CYS A 60 36.70 12.77 18.79
C CYS A 60 38.21 12.66 19.03
N GLY A 61 39.01 13.37 18.24
CA GLY A 61 40.47 13.35 18.35
C GLY A 61 41.14 12.11 17.76
N THR A 62 40.39 11.27 17.02
CA THR A 62 40.94 10.10 16.31
C THR A 62 40.96 10.33 14.80
N LEU A 63 41.73 9.50 14.07
CA LEU A 63 41.74 9.53 12.60
C LEU A 63 40.37 9.19 11.99
N GLU A 64 39.48 8.56 12.76
CA GLU A 64 38.13 8.19 12.32
C GLU A 64 37.07 9.20 12.74
N GLU A 65 37.42 10.34 13.37
CA GLU A 65 36.46 11.34 13.87
C GLU A 65 35.44 11.79 12.80
N LYS A 66 35.88 11.92 11.55
CA LYS A 66 35.02 12.31 10.42
C LYS A 66 34.30 11.13 9.75
N LYS A 67 34.49 9.89 10.21
CA LYS A 67 33.90 8.69 9.61
C LYS A 67 32.50 8.44 10.17
N LEU A 68 31.58 8.08 9.29
CA LEU A 68 30.20 7.75 9.66
C LEU A 68 30.05 6.24 9.88
N PHE A 69 29.31 5.85 10.91
CA PHE A 69 28.99 4.48 11.27
C PHE A 69 27.49 4.31 11.42
N LEU A 70 26.97 3.13 11.07
CA LEU A 70 25.57 2.74 11.29
C LEU A 70 25.53 1.69 12.41
N VAL A 71 24.72 1.93 13.43
CA VAL A 71 24.57 1.07 14.61
C VAL A 71 23.12 0.63 14.79
N ASP A 72 22.88 -0.23 15.79
CA ASP A 72 21.55 -0.74 16.16
C ASP A 72 20.87 -1.56 15.05
N LEU A 73 21.36 -2.79 14.90
CA LEU A 73 20.77 -3.79 13.99
C LEU A 73 19.59 -4.55 14.63
N GLY A 74 18.98 -4.05 15.71
CA GLY A 74 17.91 -4.74 16.43
C GLY A 74 16.63 -4.97 15.61
N LEU A 75 16.41 -4.14 14.59
CA LEU A 75 15.29 -4.25 13.66
C LEU A 75 15.68 -4.78 12.28
N ALA A 76 16.95 -5.15 12.10
CA ALA A 76 17.45 -5.62 10.82
C ALA A 76 16.76 -6.92 10.40
N THR A 77 16.36 -7.01 9.13
CA THR A 77 15.71 -8.19 8.56
C THR A 77 16.37 -8.58 7.25
N LYS A 78 16.25 -9.85 6.87
CA LYS A 78 16.77 -10.31 5.57
C LYS A 78 15.83 -9.84 4.47
N TRP A 79 16.37 -9.28 3.39
CA TRP A 79 15.62 -9.02 2.15
C TRP A 79 15.93 -10.06 1.06
N LYS A 80 16.98 -10.86 1.26
CA LYS A 80 17.43 -11.92 0.35
C LYS A 80 17.33 -13.29 1.03
N GLY A 81 16.72 -14.26 0.35
CA GLY A 81 16.55 -15.63 0.82
C GLY A 81 17.82 -16.49 0.65
N ALA A 82 17.74 -17.77 1.09
CA ALA A 82 18.85 -18.72 1.02
C ALA A 82 19.36 -18.99 -0.41
N GLY A 83 18.51 -18.84 -1.43
CA GLY A 83 18.83 -19.05 -2.84
C GLY A 83 19.32 -17.80 -3.58
N ASN A 84 19.74 -16.74 -2.87
CA ASN A 84 20.04 -15.44 -3.47
C ASN A 84 18.87 -14.74 -4.19
N GLY A 85 17.64 -15.25 -4.08
CA GLY A 85 16.43 -14.56 -4.55
C GLY A 85 15.92 -13.52 -3.55
N HIS A 86 15.13 -12.56 -4.05
CA HIS A 86 14.41 -11.63 -3.19
C HIS A 86 13.39 -12.40 -2.33
N ILE A 87 13.15 -11.96 -1.09
CA ILE A 87 12.09 -12.55 -0.26
C ILE A 87 10.71 -12.27 -0.83
N GLU A 88 9.75 -13.14 -0.51
CA GLU A 88 8.37 -12.98 -0.94
C GLU A 88 7.72 -11.74 -0.33
N TYR A 89 6.89 -11.09 -1.14
CA TYR A 89 6.07 -9.96 -0.71
C TYR A 89 4.94 -10.44 0.22
N ASP A 90 4.78 -9.75 1.34
CA ASP A 90 3.65 -9.92 2.24
C ASP A 90 3.19 -8.55 2.78
N GLN A 91 1.96 -8.49 3.28
CA GLN A 91 1.42 -7.33 3.96
C GLN A 91 0.66 -7.73 5.22
N ARG A 92 1.05 -7.13 6.34
CA ARG A 92 0.45 -7.31 7.66
C ARG A 92 0.14 -5.93 8.26
N PRO A 93 -1.05 -5.35 7.98
CA PRO A 93 -1.38 -3.97 8.33
C PRO A 93 -1.28 -3.60 9.83
N ASP A 94 -1.26 -4.59 10.73
CA ASP A 94 -1.10 -4.38 12.18
C ASP A 94 0.34 -4.46 12.67
N VAL A 95 1.30 -4.81 11.80
CA VAL A 95 2.72 -4.95 12.13
C VAL A 95 3.47 -3.73 11.62
N PHE A 96 3.74 -2.78 12.51
CA PHE A 96 4.63 -1.65 12.25
C PHE A 96 5.96 -1.83 13.00
N ARG A 97 7.08 -1.47 12.36
CA ARG A 97 8.43 -1.46 12.96
C ARG A 97 9.17 -0.18 12.57
N GLY A 98 10.11 0.22 13.42
CA GLY A 98 10.95 1.39 13.23
C GLY A 98 10.34 2.69 13.76
N THR A 99 11.01 3.80 13.49
CA THR A 99 10.63 5.12 14.02
C THR A 99 9.61 5.80 13.12
N VAL A 100 8.38 6.02 13.60
CA VAL A 100 7.24 6.61 12.85
C VAL A 100 7.62 7.81 11.98
N ARG A 101 8.47 8.70 12.51
CA ARG A 101 8.93 9.92 11.84
C ARG A 101 9.68 9.61 10.54
N TYR A 102 10.59 8.64 10.57
CA TYR A 102 11.52 8.33 9.46
C TYR A 102 11.12 7.10 8.66
N ALA A 103 10.31 6.18 9.19
CA ALA A 103 9.93 4.95 8.50
C ALA A 103 9.26 5.20 7.12
N SER A 104 9.54 4.36 6.13
CA SER A 104 8.90 4.41 4.81
C SER A 104 7.37 4.31 4.90
N VAL A 105 6.64 4.76 3.86
CA VAL A 105 5.20 4.50 3.77
C VAL A 105 4.89 3.00 3.77
N HIS A 106 5.76 2.19 3.16
CA HIS A 106 5.59 0.74 3.08
C HIS A 106 5.64 0.08 4.47
N ALA A 107 6.53 0.55 5.36
CA ALA A 107 6.56 0.12 6.76
C ALA A 107 5.28 0.50 7.51
N HIS A 108 4.74 1.71 7.27
CA HIS A 108 3.44 2.12 7.83
C HIS A 108 2.27 1.26 7.35
N LEU A 109 2.35 0.75 6.12
CA LEU A 109 1.37 -0.19 5.55
C LEU A 109 1.61 -1.64 5.99
N GLY A 110 2.63 -1.91 6.82
CA GLY A 110 2.97 -3.25 7.29
C GLY A 110 3.44 -4.20 6.18
N ARG A 111 4.01 -3.65 5.10
CA ARG A 111 4.60 -4.46 4.02
C ARG A 111 5.91 -5.06 4.48
N THR A 112 6.27 -6.20 3.89
CA THR A 112 7.61 -6.76 3.97
C THR A 112 8.64 -5.67 3.63
N GLY A 113 9.60 -5.46 4.54
CA GLY A 113 10.66 -4.46 4.34
C GLY A 113 11.67 -4.89 3.28
N SER A 114 12.13 -3.93 2.48
CA SER A 114 13.07 -4.12 1.38
C SER A 114 14.04 -2.93 1.29
N ARG A 115 14.99 -2.99 0.35
CA ARG A 115 16.06 -1.97 0.24
C ARG A 115 15.53 -0.57 -0.02
N ARG A 116 14.37 -0.43 -0.69
CA ARG A 116 13.72 0.86 -0.91
C ARG A 116 13.30 1.53 0.40
N ASP A 117 12.97 0.75 1.42
CA ASP A 117 12.49 1.25 2.71
C ASP A 117 13.58 2.01 3.47
N ASP A 118 14.79 1.46 3.48
CA ASP A 118 15.95 2.11 4.11
C ASP A 118 16.34 3.40 3.38
N LEU A 119 16.29 3.41 2.04
CA LEU A 119 16.59 4.60 1.23
C LEU A 119 15.51 5.68 1.34
N GLU A 120 14.22 5.31 1.38
CA GLU A 120 13.12 6.24 1.64
C GLU A 120 13.24 6.84 3.05
N SER A 121 13.59 6.01 4.03
CA SER A 121 13.82 6.47 5.41
C SER A 121 15.02 7.41 5.49
N LEU A 122 16.12 7.11 4.79
CA LEU A 122 17.27 7.98 4.67
C LEU A 122 16.89 9.33 4.04
N ALA A 123 16.08 9.34 2.99
CA ALA A 123 15.62 10.60 2.38
C ALA A 123 14.87 11.47 3.39
N TYR A 124 13.97 10.89 4.20
CA TYR A 124 13.30 11.62 5.28
C TYR A 124 14.26 12.10 6.38
N THR A 125 15.26 11.29 6.73
CA THR A 125 16.33 11.66 7.66
C THR A 125 17.13 12.87 7.16
N LEU A 126 17.56 12.87 5.89
CA LEU A 126 18.34 13.96 5.30
C LEU A 126 17.55 15.28 5.24
N ILE A 127 16.28 15.22 4.82
CA ILE A 127 15.41 16.41 4.81
C ILE A 127 15.18 16.93 6.23
N PHE A 128 15.04 16.05 7.22
CA PHE A 128 14.95 16.44 8.61
C PHE A 128 16.22 17.16 9.09
N LEU A 129 17.42 16.64 8.80
CA LEU A 129 18.69 17.27 9.20
C LEU A 129 18.86 18.67 8.59
N LEU A 130 18.38 18.88 7.36
CA LEU A 130 18.40 20.20 6.70
C LEU A 130 17.36 21.18 7.28
N ARG A 131 16.12 20.72 7.46
CA ARG A 131 14.97 21.60 7.72
C ARG A 131 14.57 21.67 9.18
N GLY A 132 15.08 20.77 10.00
CA GLY A 132 14.74 20.55 11.40
C GLY A 132 13.33 20.03 11.67
N ARG A 133 12.50 19.89 10.64
CA ARG A 133 11.14 19.35 10.74
C ARG A 133 10.68 18.67 9.45
N LEU A 134 9.76 17.72 9.61
CA LEU A 134 9.03 17.05 8.55
C LEU A 134 7.53 17.41 8.61
N PRO A 135 6.81 17.46 7.47
CA PRO A 135 5.40 17.87 7.41
C PRO A 135 4.41 17.01 8.20
N TRP A 136 4.83 15.84 8.67
CA TRP A 136 4.01 14.86 9.39
C TRP A 136 4.38 14.74 10.88
N GLN A 137 5.03 15.75 11.46
CA GLN A 137 5.23 15.82 12.91
C GLN A 137 4.00 16.39 13.62
N GLY A 138 3.81 16.03 14.90
CA GLY A 138 2.76 16.58 15.77
C GLY A 138 1.52 15.69 15.95
N TYR A 139 1.34 14.64 15.16
CA TYR A 139 0.24 13.69 15.35
C TYR A 139 0.41 12.85 16.63
N GLN A 140 -0.69 12.63 17.36
CA GLN A 140 -0.76 11.91 18.64
C GLN A 140 -1.94 10.92 18.63
N GLY A 141 -1.96 10.01 19.62
CA GLY A 141 -3.02 9.01 19.79
C GLY A 141 -2.83 7.73 19.00
N ASP A 142 -3.77 6.79 19.15
CA ASP A 142 -3.69 5.43 18.60
C ASP A 142 -3.66 5.39 17.06
N ASN A 143 -4.22 6.41 16.39
CA ASN A 143 -4.24 6.52 14.94
C ASN A 143 -3.04 7.30 14.35
N LYS A 144 -2.05 7.66 15.17
CA LYS A 144 -0.87 8.44 14.76
C LYS A 144 -0.17 7.84 13.55
N GLY A 145 0.05 6.52 13.52
CA GLY A 145 0.72 5.84 12.40
C GLY A 145 -0.03 6.05 11.08
N PHE A 146 -1.35 5.85 11.10
CA PHE A 146 -2.22 6.09 9.94
C PHE A 146 -2.16 7.53 9.46
N LEU A 147 -2.28 8.51 10.36
CA LEU A 147 -2.24 9.95 10.00
C LEU A 147 -0.89 10.37 9.40
N VAL A 148 0.21 9.88 9.98
CA VAL A 148 1.56 10.11 9.46
C VAL A 148 1.72 9.50 8.08
N SER A 149 1.29 8.24 7.89
CA SER A 149 1.34 7.56 6.60
C SER A 149 0.52 8.28 5.53
N LYS A 150 -0.71 8.70 5.87
CA LYS A 150 -1.58 9.49 5.00
C LYS A 150 -0.91 10.79 4.59
N LYS A 151 -0.31 11.50 5.55
CA LYS A 151 0.37 12.77 5.29
C LYS A 151 1.60 12.58 4.40
N LYS A 152 2.41 11.53 4.62
CA LYS A 152 3.54 11.15 3.74
C LYS A 152 3.09 10.91 2.31
N MET A 153 2.04 10.10 2.11
CA MET A 153 1.47 9.81 0.79
C MET A 153 0.92 11.05 0.08
N SER A 154 0.42 12.04 0.82
CA SER A 154 -0.06 13.31 0.26
C SER A 154 1.02 14.38 0.04
N THR A 155 2.26 14.15 0.50
CA THR A 155 3.34 15.13 0.42
C THR A 155 4.21 14.81 -0.78
N SER A 156 4.18 15.66 -1.81
CA SER A 156 5.03 15.48 -2.99
C SER A 156 6.51 15.74 -2.66
N PRO A 157 7.46 15.21 -3.45
CA PRO A 157 8.89 15.52 -3.29
C PRO A 157 9.19 17.02 -3.32
N GLU A 158 8.45 17.78 -4.14
CA GLU A 158 8.52 19.25 -4.22
C GLU A 158 8.15 19.90 -2.89
N SER A 159 6.99 19.52 -2.34
CA SER A 159 6.51 20.06 -1.08
C SER A 159 7.42 19.68 0.09
N LEU A 160 7.92 18.44 0.10
CA LEU A 160 8.83 17.94 1.11
C LEU A 160 10.18 18.68 1.10
N CYS A 161 10.75 18.90 -0.07
CA CYS A 161 12.06 19.54 -0.21
C CYS A 161 11.98 21.06 -0.10
N GLY A 162 10.91 21.69 -0.58
CA GLY A 162 10.77 23.14 -0.56
C GLY A 162 11.94 23.84 -1.26
N ILE A 163 12.74 24.58 -0.49
CA ILE A 163 13.93 25.31 -0.97
C ILE A 163 15.24 24.51 -0.85
N CYS A 164 15.19 23.23 -0.48
CA CYS A 164 16.39 22.38 -0.46
C CYS A 164 17.01 22.28 -1.87
N PRO A 165 18.34 22.06 -1.99
CA PRO A 165 18.99 21.85 -3.27
C PRO A 165 18.35 20.72 -4.09
N GLN A 166 18.38 20.86 -5.41
CA GLN A 166 17.70 19.96 -6.34
C GLN A 166 18.17 18.49 -6.18
N SER A 167 19.42 18.26 -5.79
CA SER A 167 19.96 16.92 -5.48
C SER A 167 19.11 16.13 -4.47
N PHE A 168 18.65 16.78 -3.40
CA PHE A 168 17.81 16.14 -2.38
C PHE A 168 16.43 15.80 -2.93
N ARG A 169 15.87 16.69 -3.76
CA ARG A 169 14.60 16.45 -4.44
C ARG A 169 14.68 15.28 -5.40
N HIS A 170 15.71 15.23 -6.25
CA HIS A 170 15.94 14.11 -7.16
C HIS A 170 16.14 12.79 -6.40
N PHE A 171 16.83 12.81 -5.26
CA PHE A 171 16.99 11.63 -4.42
C PHE A 171 15.64 11.15 -3.87
N VAL A 172 14.83 12.06 -3.31
CA VAL A 172 13.45 11.74 -2.84
C VAL A 172 12.61 11.20 -3.99
N GLU A 173 12.59 11.86 -5.15
CA GLU A 173 11.85 11.43 -6.34
C GLU A 173 12.27 10.04 -6.81
N TYR A 174 13.57 9.72 -6.76
CA TYR A 174 14.07 8.40 -7.11
C TYR A 174 13.58 7.33 -6.13
N VAL A 175 13.82 7.50 -4.83
CA VAL A 175 13.58 6.44 -3.84
C VAL A 175 12.11 6.12 -3.62
N VAL A 176 11.21 7.11 -3.70
CA VAL A 176 9.77 6.89 -3.51
C VAL A 176 9.10 6.16 -4.68
N ASN A 177 9.81 6.00 -5.80
CA ASN A 177 9.34 5.29 -6.99
C ASN A 177 10.01 3.92 -7.20
N LEU A 178 10.85 3.46 -6.26
CA LEU A 178 11.46 2.14 -6.31
C LEU A 178 10.41 1.03 -6.10
N LYS A 179 10.49 -0.04 -6.91
CA LYS A 179 9.69 -1.26 -6.67
C LYS A 179 10.27 -2.09 -5.53
N PHE A 180 9.47 -3.02 -5.02
CA PHE A 180 9.82 -3.87 -3.87
C PHE A 180 11.10 -4.66 -4.09
N ASP A 181 11.24 -5.26 -5.27
CA ASP A 181 12.34 -6.15 -5.66
C ASP A 181 13.42 -5.46 -6.49
N GLU A 182 13.25 -4.16 -6.80
CA GLU A 182 14.20 -3.39 -7.61
C GLU A 182 15.56 -3.25 -6.90
N GLU A 183 16.63 -3.44 -7.66
CA GLU A 183 18.00 -3.16 -7.22
C GLU A 183 18.25 -1.64 -7.27
N PRO A 184 18.49 -0.96 -6.14
CA PRO A 184 18.77 0.47 -6.17
C PRO A 184 20.09 0.75 -6.86
N ASN A 185 20.13 1.79 -7.70
CA ASN A 185 21.37 2.29 -8.28
C ASN A 185 22.05 3.24 -7.28
N TYR A 186 22.73 2.66 -6.29
CA TYR A 186 23.41 3.40 -5.21
C TYR A 186 24.42 4.43 -5.75
N ALA A 187 25.15 4.08 -6.82
CA ALA A 187 26.09 5.00 -7.46
C ALA A 187 25.40 6.24 -8.06
N LYS A 188 24.23 6.06 -8.71
CA LYS A 188 23.42 7.19 -9.18
C LYS A 188 22.97 8.06 -8.01
N CYS A 189 22.50 7.45 -6.91
CA CYS A 189 22.08 8.18 -5.71
C CYS A 189 23.22 9.02 -5.12
N ILE A 190 24.42 8.45 -5.02
CA ILE A 190 25.62 9.16 -4.55
C ILE A 190 25.96 10.33 -5.48
N SER A 191 25.95 10.10 -6.80
CA SER A 191 26.33 11.12 -7.79
C SER A 191 25.43 12.36 -7.80
N LEU A 192 24.21 12.27 -7.25
CA LEU A 192 23.32 13.43 -7.09
C LEU A 192 23.94 14.51 -6.21
N PHE A 193 24.82 14.14 -5.27
CA PHE A 193 25.38 15.03 -4.26
C PHE A 193 26.80 15.53 -4.60
N ASP A 194 27.44 14.99 -5.64
CA ASP A 194 28.81 15.34 -6.02
C ASP A 194 28.99 16.84 -6.28
N GLY A 195 28.01 17.49 -6.92
CA GLY A 195 28.06 18.93 -7.21
C GLY A 195 27.91 19.84 -5.98
N ILE A 196 27.56 19.30 -4.81
CA ILE A 196 27.42 20.05 -3.55
C ILE A 196 28.71 19.97 -2.73
N VAL A 197 29.43 18.85 -2.81
CA VAL A 197 30.59 18.59 -1.96
C VAL A 197 31.84 19.20 -2.58
N GLY A 198 32.65 19.90 -1.77
CA GLY A 198 33.88 20.52 -2.24
C GLY A 198 34.88 19.53 -2.89
N PRO A 199 35.70 19.98 -3.85
CA PRO A 199 36.63 19.11 -4.58
C PRO A 199 37.77 18.56 -3.72
N HIS A 200 38.06 19.17 -2.57
CA HIS A 200 39.12 18.75 -1.65
C HIS A 200 38.56 17.85 -0.54
N PRO A 201 38.92 16.54 -0.50
CA PRO A 201 38.39 15.62 0.51
C PRO A 201 38.73 16.01 1.95
N ASP A 202 39.92 16.57 2.19
CA ASP A 202 40.41 16.91 3.54
C ASP A 202 39.60 18.01 4.22
N THR A 203 39.00 18.91 3.43
CA THR A 203 38.18 20.02 3.94
C THR A 203 36.74 19.62 4.20
N ARG A 204 36.32 18.41 3.78
CA ARG A 204 34.95 17.94 3.97
C ARG A 204 34.67 17.74 5.47
N PRO A 205 33.43 18.01 5.91
CA PRO A 205 33.05 17.82 7.31
C PRO A 205 32.93 16.33 7.68
N ILE A 206 32.67 15.45 6.70
CA ILE A 206 32.62 13.99 6.86
C ILE A 206 33.48 13.32 5.77
N ASN A 207 34.16 12.24 6.13
CA ASN A 207 34.88 11.39 5.20
C ASN A 207 33.89 10.64 4.30
N THR A 208 34.10 10.75 2.98
CA THR A 208 33.26 10.16 1.92
C THR A 208 34.03 9.17 1.04
N ASP A 209 35.23 8.76 1.44
CA ASP A 209 36.10 7.82 0.70
C ASP A 209 35.46 6.44 0.56
N GLY A 210 34.61 6.07 1.53
CA GLY A 210 33.81 4.85 1.49
C GLY A 210 32.92 4.77 0.25
N ALA A 211 32.42 5.92 -0.21
CA ALA A 211 31.56 6.04 -1.38
C ALA A 211 32.33 6.23 -2.70
N GLN A 212 33.55 6.79 -2.67
CA GLN A 212 34.35 6.97 -3.89
C GLN A 212 34.59 5.66 -4.65
N LYS A 213 34.78 4.54 -3.93
CA LYS A 213 34.93 3.20 -4.55
C LYS A 213 33.75 2.81 -5.44
N LEU A 214 32.53 3.23 -5.10
CA LEU A 214 31.32 2.95 -5.87
C LEU A 214 31.28 3.75 -7.17
N ILE A 215 31.66 5.03 -7.09
CA ILE A 215 31.75 5.92 -8.24
C ILE A 215 32.81 5.41 -9.25
N TYR A 216 33.99 4.99 -8.76
CA TYR A 216 35.05 4.45 -9.63
C TYR A 216 34.68 3.11 -10.28
N GLN A 217 33.99 2.21 -9.58
CA GLN A 217 33.53 0.93 -10.14
C GLN A 217 32.52 1.13 -11.28
N VAL A 218 31.68 2.18 -11.20
CA VAL A 218 30.76 2.57 -12.28
C VAL A 218 31.47 3.38 -13.37
N GLY A 219 32.46 4.19 -13.01
CA GLY A 219 33.33 4.93 -13.94
C GLY A 219 34.12 4.03 -14.90
N GLN A 220 34.51 2.82 -14.49
CA GLN A 220 35.09 1.83 -15.43
C GLN A 220 34.07 1.22 -16.40
N LYS A 221 32.77 1.17 -16.03
CA LYS A 221 31.69 0.80 -16.97
C LYS A 221 31.27 1.96 -17.88
N ARG A 222 31.63 3.20 -17.57
CA ARG A 222 31.36 4.40 -18.39
C ARG A 222 32.17 4.49 -19.70
N GLY A 223 33.11 3.57 -19.95
CA GLY A 223 33.74 3.45 -21.28
C GLY A 223 32.76 3.14 -22.43
N ARG A 224 31.46 2.93 -22.15
CA ARG A 224 30.41 2.68 -23.15
C ARG A 224 29.10 3.47 -22.98
N LEU A 225 29.01 4.44 -22.07
CA LEU A 225 27.77 5.21 -21.90
C LEU A 225 28.10 6.70 -21.75
N ILE A 226 28.34 7.34 -22.89
CA ILE A 226 28.16 8.79 -23.04
C ILE A 226 26.66 9.04 -22.91
N ALA A 227 26.31 10.09 -22.15
CA ALA A 227 24.98 10.64 -21.94
C ALA A 227 23.95 10.25 -23.01
N GLU A 228 23.23 9.15 -22.78
CA GLU A 228 21.89 9.03 -23.33
C GLU A 228 21.04 9.96 -22.45
N GLU A 229 20.67 11.11 -23.04
CA GLU A 229 19.43 11.76 -22.64
C GLU A 229 18.35 10.70 -22.77
N ASP A 230 18.00 10.08 -21.64
CA ASP A 230 16.94 9.10 -21.55
C ASP A 230 15.65 9.80 -22.00
N ASP A 231 15.29 9.61 -23.27
CA ASP A 231 13.95 9.80 -23.80
C ASP A 231 13.07 8.67 -23.21
N GLU A 232 13.04 8.59 -21.88
CA GLU A 232 12.23 7.64 -21.13
C GLU A 232 10.79 8.11 -21.24
N GLN A 233 10.00 7.35 -22.01
CA GLN A 233 8.55 7.31 -21.88
C GLN A 233 8.17 7.49 -20.41
N PRO A 234 7.22 8.39 -20.07
CA PRO A 234 6.96 8.76 -18.69
C PRO A 234 6.68 7.50 -17.86
N LYS A 235 7.68 7.07 -17.07
CA LYS A 235 7.50 6.02 -16.08
C LYS A 235 6.35 6.47 -15.20
N LYS A 236 5.29 5.64 -15.12
CA LYS A 236 4.12 5.95 -14.30
C LYS A 236 4.58 6.24 -12.87
N LYS A 237 4.53 7.52 -12.48
CA LYS A 237 4.88 7.97 -11.14
C LYS A 237 3.97 7.24 -10.15
N ILE A 238 4.54 6.52 -9.20
CA ILE A 238 3.80 5.62 -8.30
C ILE A 238 2.96 6.42 -7.28
N ARG A 239 3.37 7.66 -6.98
CA ARG A 239 2.77 8.47 -5.89
C ARG A 239 2.32 9.88 -6.29
N MET A 240 2.30 10.27 -7.58
CA MET A 240 2.09 11.68 -7.97
C MET A 240 0.73 11.93 -8.64
N GLY A 241 -0.10 12.75 -7.99
CA GLY A 241 -1.31 13.37 -8.53
C GLY A 241 -2.23 13.96 -7.44
N MET A 242 -3.39 14.50 -7.83
CA MET A 242 -4.44 14.95 -6.93
C MET A 242 -5.42 13.80 -6.63
N PRO A 243 -5.77 13.53 -5.35
CA PRO A 243 -6.58 12.38 -4.96
C PRO A 243 -7.88 12.30 -5.78
N ALA A 244 -7.98 11.25 -6.60
CA ALA A 244 -9.18 11.00 -7.39
C ALA A 244 -9.92 9.77 -6.85
N THR A 245 -11.23 9.95 -6.66
CA THR A 245 -12.14 8.82 -6.45
C THR A 245 -12.50 8.22 -7.80
N GLN A 246 -12.45 6.90 -7.89
CA GLN A 246 -12.71 6.16 -9.12
C GLN A 246 -13.47 4.88 -8.79
N TRP A 247 -14.19 4.39 -9.80
CA TRP A 247 -14.69 3.04 -9.82
C TRP A 247 -13.53 2.08 -9.98
N ILE A 248 -13.49 1.06 -9.11
CA ILE A 248 -12.58 -0.07 -9.23
C ILE A 248 -13.43 -1.29 -9.54
N SER A 249 -13.26 -1.82 -10.74
CA SER A 249 -14.02 -2.98 -11.22
C SER A 249 -13.10 -4.18 -11.36
N VAL A 250 -13.53 -5.31 -10.81
CA VAL A 250 -12.85 -6.60 -10.92
C VAL A 250 -13.65 -7.48 -11.87
N TYR A 251 -13.02 -7.92 -12.94
CA TYR A 251 -13.59 -8.84 -13.92
C TYR A 251 -12.97 -10.22 -13.74
N SER A 252 -13.77 -11.27 -13.83
CA SER A 252 -13.27 -12.64 -13.77
C SER A 252 -13.87 -13.48 -14.89
N ALA A 253 -13.05 -14.36 -15.45
CA ALA A 253 -13.50 -15.29 -16.47
C ALA A 253 -14.51 -16.27 -15.85
N ARG A 254 -15.63 -16.46 -16.54
CA ARG A 254 -16.66 -17.42 -16.15
C ARG A 254 -17.21 -18.12 -17.38
N ARG A 255 -17.90 -19.24 -17.16
CA ARG A 255 -18.73 -19.83 -18.20
C ARG A 255 -19.76 -18.80 -18.68
N PRO A 256 -20.12 -18.79 -19.97
CA PRO A 256 -21.10 -17.86 -20.51
C PRO A 256 -22.36 -17.82 -19.64
N MET A 257 -22.70 -16.63 -19.14
CA MET A 257 -23.87 -16.40 -18.29
C MET A 257 -24.52 -15.05 -18.60
N LYS A 258 -25.80 -14.92 -18.26
CA LYS A 258 -26.50 -13.63 -18.30
C LYS A 258 -26.08 -12.81 -17.08
N GLN A 259 -25.59 -11.60 -17.32
CA GLN A 259 -25.28 -10.59 -16.30
C GLN A 259 -25.98 -9.28 -16.65
N ARG A 260 -26.47 -8.57 -15.64
CA ARG A 260 -27.10 -7.25 -15.76
C ARG A 260 -26.48 -6.32 -14.74
N TYR A 261 -26.32 -5.06 -15.11
CA TYR A 261 -25.90 -4.01 -14.19
C TYR A 261 -26.88 -2.84 -14.21
N HIS A 262 -27.01 -2.19 -13.06
CA HIS A 262 -27.68 -0.90 -12.90
C HIS A 262 -26.75 0.02 -12.11
N TYR A 263 -26.70 1.30 -12.45
CA TYR A 263 -25.89 2.29 -11.74
C TYR A 263 -26.63 3.62 -11.71
N ASN A 264 -26.22 4.53 -10.82
CA ASN A 264 -26.94 5.77 -10.54
C ASN A 264 -28.40 5.53 -10.10
N VAL A 265 -28.63 4.45 -9.35
CA VAL A 265 -29.95 4.04 -8.87
C VAL A 265 -30.24 4.74 -7.54
N ALA A 266 -31.38 5.42 -7.46
CA ALA A 266 -31.89 6.00 -6.22
C ALA A 266 -32.76 4.98 -5.46
N ASP A 267 -32.98 5.22 -4.16
CA ASP A 267 -33.68 4.29 -3.26
C ASP A 267 -35.07 3.87 -3.78
N ASP A 268 -35.83 4.82 -4.31
CA ASP A 268 -37.20 4.64 -4.84
C ASP A 268 -37.26 3.74 -6.08
N ARG A 269 -36.19 3.68 -6.86
CA ARG A 269 -36.09 2.86 -8.09
C ARG A 269 -35.46 1.49 -7.85
N LEU A 270 -34.88 1.26 -6.67
CA LEU A 270 -34.16 0.03 -6.37
C LEU A 270 -35.06 -1.21 -6.52
N VAL A 271 -36.27 -1.13 -5.96
CA VAL A 271 -37.25 -2.23 -5.95
C VAL A 271 -37.58 -2.71 -7.36
N GLN A 272 -37.81 -1.77 -8.28
CA GLN A 272 -38.19 -2.07 -9.67
C GLN A 272 -37.09 -2.86 -10.39
N HIS A 273 -35.83 -2.47 -10.20
CA HIS A 273 -34.68 -3.14 -10.80
C HIS A 273 -34.48 -4.56 -10.25
N ILE A 274 -34.63 -4.73 -8.92
CA ILE A 274 -34.49 -6.02 -8.26
C ILE A 274 -35.58 -6.99 -8.71
N LEU A 275 -36.85 -6.57 -8.69
CA LEU A 275 -37.98 -7.41 -9.12
C LEU A 275 -37.82 -7.88 -10.56
N LYS A 276 -37.51 -6.96 -11.48
CA LYS A 276 -37.28 -7.30 -12.88
C LYS A 276 -36.08 -8.25 -13.07
N GLY A 277 -35.03 -8.10 -12.28
CA GLY A 277 -33.89 -9.02 -12.30
C GLY A 277 -34.28 -10.42 -11.80
N ASN A 278 -35.06 -10.51 -10.73
CA ASN A 278 -35.53 -11.78 -10.18
C ASN A 278 -36.46 -12.53 -11.16
N GLU A 279 -37.36 -11.82 -11.86
CA GLU A 279 -38.19 -12.39 -12.93
C GLU A 279 -37.35 -12.99 -14.07
N ASP A 280 -36.19 -12.39 -14.32
CA ASP A 280 -35.21 -12.83 -15.31
C ASP A 280 -34.26 -13.93 -14.82
N GLY A 281 -34.43 -14.42 -13.58
CA GLY A 281 -33.54 -15.40 -12.95
C GLY A 281 -32.16 -14.86 -12.59
N LEU A 282 -32.04 -13.54 -12.38
CA LEU A 282 -30.79 -12.87 -12.02
C LEU A 282 -30.83 -12.47 -10.55
N PHE A 283 -29.79 -12.82 -9.81
CA PHE A 283 -29.64 -12.43 -8.40
C PHE A 283 -28.49 -11.45 -8.23
N ILE A 284 -28.62 -10.53 -7.29
CA ILE A 284 -27.57 -9.54 -6.99
C ILE A 284 -26.33 -10.26 -6.46
N SER A 285 -25.20 -10.05 -7.13
CA SER A 285 -23.90 -10.64 -6.78
C SER A 285 -22.93 -9.64 -6.18
N SER A 286 -23.06 -8.36 -6.52
CA SER A 286 -22.23 -7.28 -5.98
C SER A 286 -23.00 -5.96 -5.98
N VAL A 287 -22.76 -5.15 -4.95
CA VAL A 287 -23.31 -3.80 -4.84
C VAL A 287 -22.22 -2.83 -4.43
N SER A 288 -22.35 -1.58 -4.85
CA SER A 288 -21.51 -0.46 -4.43
C SER A 288 -22.33 0.82 -4.41
N SER A 289 -21.81 1.87 -3.79
CA SER A 289 -22.38 3.21 -3.85
C SER A 289 -21.35 4.22 -4.35
N SER A 290 -21.81 5.22 -5.09
CA SER A 290 -21.06 6.44 -5.35
C SER A 290 -21.90 7.62 -4.87
N ALA A 291 -21.39 8.36 -3.88
CA ALA A 291 -22.17 9.32 -3.11
C ALA A 291 -23.38 8.67 -2.43
N ASN A 292 -24.59 8.90 -2.93
CA ASN A 292 -25.84 8.36 -2.40
C ASN A 292 -26.63 7.57 -3.47
N LEU A 293 -25.93 7.08 -4.50
CA LEU A 293 -26.53 6.32 -5.60
C LEU A 293 -25.92 4.94 -5.70
N TRP A 294 -26.78 3.94 -5.86
CA TRP A 294 -26.40 2.54 -5.90
C TRP A 294 -25.95 2.10 -7.29
N ALA A 295 -25.00 1.17 -7.29
CA ALA A 295 -24.67 0.31 -8.41
C ALA A 295 -24.94 -1.15 -8.01
N LEU A 296 -25.66 -1.87 -8.86
CA LEU A 296 -26.08 -3.26 -8.68
C LEU A 296 -25.52 -4.09 -9.83
N ILE A 297 -24.90 -5.22 -9.50
CA ILE A 297 -24.51 -6.26 -10.44
C ILE A 297 -25.36 -7.50 -10.13
N MET A 298 -26.01 -8.06 -11.15
CA MET A 298 -26.91 -9.21 -11.04
C MET A 298 -26.52 -10.30 -12.03
N ASP A 299 -26.40 -11.54 -11.55
CA ASP A 299 -25.87 -12.66 -12.32
C ASP A 299 -26.82 -13.86 -12.28
N ALA A 300 -26.88 -14.61 -13.39
CA ALA A 300 -27.53 -15.93 -13.41
C ALA A 300 -26.67 -17.03 -12.75
N GLY A 301 -25.36 -16.79 -12.59
CA GLY A 301 -24.38 -17.77 -12.13
C GLY A 301 -24.05 -17.72 -10.63
N THR A 302 -24.91 -17.13 -9.79
CA THR A 302 -24.65 -17.01 -8.33
C THR A 302 -24.86 -18.33 -7.58
N GLY A 303 -25.76 -19.18 -8.08
CA GLY A 303 -26.24 -20.37 -7.34
C GLY A 303 -27.21 -20.05 -6.20
N PHE A 304 -27.64 -18.79 -6.05
CA PHE A 304 -28.61 -18.41 -5.03
C PHE A 304 -30.02 -18.90 -5.40
N THR A 305 -30.82 -19.23 -4.39
CA THR A 305 -32.19 -19.71 -4.58
C THR A 305 -33.25 -18.69 -4.15
N ALA A 306 -32.88 -17.73 -3.29
CA ALA A 306 -33.74 -16.65 -2.84
C ALA A 306 -32.88 -15.49 -2.32
N GLN A 307 -33.40 -14.27 -2.40
CA GLN A 307 -32.76 -13.06 -1.87
C GLN A 307 -33.75 -12.18 -1.13
N VAL A 308 -33.27 -11.58 -0.05
CA VAL A 308 -33.93 -10.49 0.69
C VAL A 308 -32.96 -9.33 0.78
N TYR A 309 -33.50 -8.12 0.90
CA TYR A 309 -32.69 -6.91 1.03
C TYR A 309 -33.32 -5.89 1.96
N GLU A 310 -32.49 -5.00 2.47
CA GLU A 310 -32.93 -3.84 3.25
C GLU A 310 -32.10 -2.61 2.86
N ILE A 311 -32.81 -1.49 2.70
CA ILE A 311 -32.20 -0.16 2.71
C ILE A 311 -32.42 0.41 4.11
N SER A 312 -31.35 0.64 4.85
CA SER A 312 -31.41 1.23 6.18
C SER A 312 -30.71 2.57 6.22
N GLN A 313 -31.25 3.52 7.00
CA GLN A 313 -30.56 4.78 7.29
C GLN A 313 -29.35 4.58 8.21
N HIS A 314 -29.26 3.43 8.88
CA HIS A 314 -28.15 3.06 9.73
C HIS A 314 -27.21 2.13 8.97
N PHE A 315 -25.90 2.34 9.13
CA PHE A 315 -24.89 1.47 8.53
C PHE A 315 -24.92 0.07 9.19
N LEU A 316 -25.52 -0.88 8.47
CA LEU A 316 -25.81 -2.27 8.89
C LEU A 316 -26.82 -2.35 10.05
N HIS A 317 -28.10 -2.52 9.70
CA HIS A 317 -29.18 -2.70 10.67
C HIS A 317 -29.08 -4.08 11.35
N LYS A 318 -28.68 -4.09 12.62
CA LYS A 318 -28.36 -5.32 13.36
C LYS A 318 -29.58 -6.24 13.54
N GLU A 319 -30.73 -5.70 13.93
CA GLU A 319 -31.92 -6.49 14.24
C GLU A 319 -32.43 -7.24 13.01
N TRP A 320 -32.54 -6.54 11.87
CA TRP A 320 -32.93 -7.15 10.60
C TRP A 320 -31.96 -8.25 10.16
N ILE A 321 -30.64 -8.03 10.26
CA ILE A 321 -29.64 -9.05 9.92
C ILE A 321 -29.79 -10.31 10.79
N LEU A 322 -30.01 -10.14 12.11
CA LEU A 322 -30.20 -11.26 13.03
C LEU A 322 -31.45 -12.07 12.67
N GLU A 323 -32.56 -11.40 12.39
CA GLU A 323 -33.81 -12.05 11.95
C GLU A 323 -33.61 -12.85 10.65
N GLN A 324 -32.87 -12.30 9.69
CA GLN A 324 -32.60 -12.98 8.43
C GLN A 324 -31.63 -14.17 8.59
N TRP A 325 -30.66 -14.10 9.50
CA TRP A 325 -29.82 -15.25 9.83
C TRP A 325 -30.64 -16.41 10.43
N GLU A 326 -31.62 -16.14 11.29
CA GLU A 326 -32.53 -17.17 11.83
C GLU A 326 -33.35 -17.86 10.72
N ARG A 327 -33.58 -17.14 9.61
CA ARG A 327 -34.26 -17.65 8.41
C ARG A 327 -33.31 -18.29 7.39
N ASN A 328 -32.05 -18.53 7.75
CA ASN A 328 -30.99 -19.10 6.91
C ASN A 328 -30.62 -18.26 5.67
N TYR A 329 -30.87 -16.95 5.70
CA TYR A 329 -30.28 -16.03 4.74
C TYR A 329 -28.92 -15.57 5.24
N TYR A 330 -27.94 -15.44 4.35
CA TYR A 330 -26.60 -14.96 4.70
C TYR A 330 -26.26 -13.71 3.90
N ILE A 331 -25.54 -12.76 4.50
CA ILE A 331 -25.07 -11.56 3.78
C ILE A 331 -24.15 -11.99 2.63
N THR A 332 -24.48 -11.53 1.44
CA THR A 332 -23.79 -11.90 0.19
C THR A 332 -23.30 -10.69 -0.59
N ALA A 333 -23.95 -9.54 -0.43
CA ALA A 333 -23.47 -8.27 -0.93
C ALA A 333 -23.92 -7.15 0.03
N LEU A 334 -23.10 -6.13 0.19
CA LEU A 334 -23.46 -4.94 0.98
C LEU A 334 -22.74 -3.71 0.43
N ALA A 335 -23.36 -2.55 0.56
CA ALA A 335 -22.76 -1.26 0.25
C ALA A 335 -23.26 -0.22 1.25
N GLY A 336 -22.43 0.77 1.53
CA GLY A 336 -22.83 1.96 2.29
C GLY A 336 -22.77 3.20 1.41
N ALA A 337 -23.64 4.16 1.69
CA ALA A 337 -23.64 5.47 1.07
C ALA A 337 -22.90 6.50 1.95
N ASN A 338 -22.58 7.66 1.38
CA ASN A 338 -21.96 8.76 2.11
C ASN A 338 -22.87 9.36 3.18
N SER A 339 -24.19 9.24 3.00
CA SER A 339 -25.20 9.63 4.01
C SER A 339 -25.17 8.75 5.28
N GLY A 340 -24.44 7.63 5.26
CA GLY A 340 -24.47 6.63 6.33
C GLY A 340 -25.51 5.53 6.13
N SER A 341 -26.37 5.65 5.11
CA SER A 341 -27.30 4.57 4.75
C SER A 341 -26.56 3.34 4.22
N SER A 342 -27.22 2.19 4.27
CA SER A 342 -26.69 0.93 3.73
C SER A 342 -27.74 0.16 2.96
N LEU A 343 -27.27 -0.54 1.93
CA LEU A 343 -28.00 -1.58 1.23
C LEU A 343 -27.36 -2.92 1.58
N VAL A 344 -28.11 -3.80 2.22
CA VAL A 344 -27.66 -5.15 2.60
C VAL A 344 -28.47 -6.17 1.83
N ILE A 345 -27.80 -7.09 1.14
CA ILE A 345 -28.40 -8.20 0.41
C ILE A 345 -28.04 -9.51 1.11
N MET A 346 -29.07 -10.28 1.50
CA MET A 346 -28.89 -11.60 2.09
C MET A 346 -29.53 -12.67 1.20
N SER A 347 -28.84 -13.79 1.02
CA SER A 347 -29.24 -14.84 0.06
C SER A 347 -29.31 -16.23 0.71
N ARG A 348 -30.18 -17.08 0.16
CA ARG A 348 -30.21 -18.54 0.37
C ARG A 348 -29.52 -19.26 -0.80
N GLY A 349 -29.11 -20.51 -0.59
CA GLY A 349 -28.37 -21.29 -1.57
C GLY A 349 -26.84 -21.05 -1.53
N THR A 350 -26.35 -20.33 -0.53
CA THR A 350 -24.91 -20.21 -0.28
C THR A 350 -24.36 -21.50 0.34
N THR A 351 -23.05 -21.69 0.27
CA THR A 351 -22.35 -22.77 1.00
C THR A 351 -22.01 -22.37 2.43
N TYR A 352 -22.40 -21.18 2.87
CA TYR A 352 -22.01 -20.64 4.17
C TYR A 352 -22.73 -21.38 5.30
N ALA A 353 -22.02 -21.63 6.40
CA ALA A 353 -22.60 -22.27 7.58
C ALA A 353 -22.80 -21.28 8.74
N GLN A 354 -21.77 -20.50 9.05
CA GLN A 354 -21.77 -19.48 10.10
C GLN A 354 -21.21 -18.18 9.54
N GLN A 355 -21.79 -17.05 9.93
CA GLN A 355 -21.36 -15.73 9.50
C GLN A 355 -21.17 -14.80 10.69
N SER A 356 -20.21 -13.88 10.57
CA SER A 356 -19.95 -12.83 11.54
C SER A 356 -19.56 -11.57 10.78
N TYR A 357 -19.96 -10.41 11.28
CA TYR A 357 -19.54 -9.13 10.70
C TYR A 357 -18.99 -8.19 11.76
N LYS A 358 -18.18 -7.24 11.32
CA LYS A 358 -17.66 -6.16 12.16
C LYS A 358 -17.77 -4.83 11.43
N VAL A 359 -18.29 -3.84 12.15
CA VAL A 359 -18.25 -2.42 11.75
C VAL A 359 -17.19 -1.70 12.58
N SER A 360 -16.34 -0.89 11.94
CA SER A 360 -15.24 -0.19 12.62
C SER A 360 -14.85 1.08 11.89
N ASP A 361 -14.34 2.09 12.60
CA ASP A 361 -13.87 3.36 12.01
C ASP A 361 -12.49 3.23 11.33
N ALA A 362 -11.83 2.08 11.49
CA ALA A 362 -10.59 1.72 10.83
C ALA A 362 -10.69 0.30 10.25
N PHE A 363 -9.86 -0.01 9.26
CA PHE A 363 -9.85 -1.35 8.66
C PHE A 363 -9.53 -2.41 9.73
N PRO A 364 -10.45 -3.37 10.02
CA PRO A 364 -10.37 -4.17 11.24
C PRO A 364 -9.45 -5.40 11.11
N PHE A 365 -8.21 -5.24 10.61
CA PHE A 365 -7.31 -6.35 10.29
C PHE A 365 -7.05 -7.30 11.47
N LYS A 366 -6.84 -6.79 12.69
CA LYS A 366 -6.65 -7.64 13.89
C LYS A 366 -7.82 -8.61 14.12
N TRP A 367 -9.05 -8.16 13.86
CA TRP A 367 -10.23 -9.00 13.98
C TRP A 367 -10.31 -10.02 12.83
N ILE A 368 -10.01 -9.59 11.60
CA ILE A 368 -9.94 -10.47 10.43
C ILE A 368 -8.93 -11.60 10.66
N ASN A 369 -7.71 -11.26 11.09
CA ASN A 369 -6.64 -12.22 11.36
C ASN A 369 -7.03 -13.23 12.46
N LYS A 370 -7.71 -12.76 13.52
CA LYS A 370 -8.28 -13.67 14.54
C LYS A 370 -9.32 -14.62 13.92
N LYS A 371 -10.21 -14.10 13.07
CA LYS A 371 -11.28 -14.87 12.42
C LYS A 371 -10.77 -15.87 11.38
N TRP A 372 -9.71 -15.55 10.65
CA TRP A 372 -9.01 -16.52 9.78
C TRP A 372 -8.55 -17.76 10.55
N LYS A 373 -7.96 -17.57 11.74
CA LYS A 373 -7.55 -18.67 12.63
C LYS A 373 -8.74 -19.51 13.15
N GLU A 374 -9.92 -18.92 13.20
CA GLU A 374 -11.18 -19.60 13.55
C GLU A 374 -11.87 -20.27 12.34
N GLY A 375 -11.25 -20.25 11.16
CA GLY A 375 -11.77 -20.85 9.92
C GLY A 375 -12.84 -20.02 9.21
N PHE A 376 -13.00 -18.76 9.57
CA PHE A 376 -13.84 -17.80 8.84
C PHE A 376 -13.01 -17.12 7.75
N TYR A 377 -13.63 -16.82 6.62
CA TYR A 377 -12.99 -16.10 5.52
C TYR A 377 -13.82 -14.86 5.16
N VAL A 378 -13.19 -13.76 4.76
CA VAL A 378 -13.91 -12.57 4.30
C VAL A 378 -14.68 -12.92 3.02
N THR A 379 -15.98 -12.64 3.02
CA THR A 379 -16.87 -12.92 1.89
C THR A 379 -17.49 -11.67 1.29
N SER A 380 -17.56 -10.57 2.05
CA SER A 380 -17.98 -9.28 1.51
C SER A 380 -17.46 -8.13 2.38
N MET A 381 -17.27 -6.97 1.78
CA MET A 381 -16.86 -5.75 2.46
C MET A 381 -17.64 -4.56 1.91
N ALA A 382 -17.83 -3.54 2.76
CA ALA A 382 -18.38 -2.25 2.36
C ALA A 382 -17.81 -1.13 3.21
N THR A 383 -18.06 0.09 2.77
CA THR A 383 -17.73 1.32 3.49
C THR A 383 -18.93 2.26 3.49
N ALA A 384 -19.04 3.09 4.53
CA ALA A 384 -19.93 4.25 4.60
C ALA A 384 -19.16 5.41 5.21
N GLY A 385 -18.81 6.41 4.40
CA GLY A 385 -17.86 7.44 4.80
C GLY A 385 -16.49 6.85 5.14
N SER A 386 -16.06 6.98 6.40
CA SER A 386 -14.81 6.39 6.90
C SER A 386 -14.98 5.01 7.55
N ARG A 387 -16.22 4.57 7.78
CA ARG A 387 -16.51 3.31 8.48
C ARG A 387 -16.38 2.13 7.53
N TRP A 388 -15.79 1.06 8.02
CA TRP A 388 -15.64 -0.22 7.34
C TRP A 388 -16.66 -1.21 7.88
N ALA A 389 -17.25 -2.01 7.00
CA ALA A 389 -17.98 -3.21 7.34
C ALA A 389 -17.30 -4.41 6.67
N VAL A 390 -16.93 -5.42 7.46
CA VAL A 390 -16.33 -6.66 6.97
C VAL A 390 -17.18 -7.82 7.40
N VAL A 391 -17.62 -8.63 6.44
CA VAL A 391 -18.40 -9.85 6.66
C VAL A 391 -17.51 -11.06 6.40
N MET A 392 -17.48 -11.99 7.35
CA MET A 392 -16.73 -13.23 7.24
C MET A 392 -17.62 -14.44 7.46
N SER A 393 -17.41 -15.49 6.67
CA SER A 393 -18.24 -16.69 6.66
C SER A 393 -17.38 -17.96 6.74
N ARG A 394 -17.87 -18.98 7.45
CA ARG A 394 -17.36 -20.35 7.39
C ARG A 394 -17.92 -21.08 6.17
N ASN A 395 -17.18 -22.04 5.65
CA ASN A 395 -17.50 -22.77 4.41
C ASN A 395 -17.62 -21.86 3.17
N ALA A 396 -16.82 -20.78 3.13
CA ALA A 396 -16.75 -19.85 2.01
C ALA A 396 -16.04 -20.42 0.75
N GLY A 397 -15.51 -21.64 0.83
CA GLY A 397 -14.84 -22.29 -0.32
C GLY A 397 -13.38 -21.85 -0.54
N PHE A 398 -12.77 -21.12 0.40
CA PHE A 398 -11.37 -20.68 0.33
C PHE A 398 -10.46 -21.56 1.20
N SER A 399 -9.22 -21.70 0.74
CA SER A 399 -8.13 -22.38 1.47
C SER A 399 -7.26 -21.37 2.20
N ASP A 400 -6.95 -20.25 1.54
CA ASP A 400 -6.14 -19.17 2.09
C ASP A 400 -6.69 -17.80 1.69
N GLN A 401 -6.36 -16.76 2.47
CA GLN A 401 -6.74 -15.38 2.25
C GLN A 401 -5.69 -14.38 2.75
N VAL A 402 -5.50 -13.32 1.96
CA VAL A 402 -4.63 -12.19 2.27
C VAL A 402 -5.35 -10.86 2.00
N VAL A 403 -4.76 -9.77 2.46
CA VAL A 403 -5.26 -8.42 2.22
C VAL A 403 -4.18 -7.57 1.55
N GLU A 404 -4.59 -6.75 0.59
CA GLU A 404 -3.84 -5.57 0.14
C GLU A 404 -4.59 -4.31 0.58
N LEU A 405 -3.98 -3.54 1.49
CA LEU A 405 -4.50 -2.26 2.00
C LEU A 405 -3.56 -1.13 1.62
N ASP A 406 -4.05 -0.11 0.94
CA ASP A 406 -3.23 1.01 0.47
C ASP A 406 -4.06 2.30 0.40
N PHE A 407 -3.38 3.45 0.43
CA PHE A 407 -3.97 4.76 0.15
C PHE A 407 -4.23 4.98 -1.35
N LEU A 408 -3.66 4.13 -2.21
CA LEU A 408 -3.84 4.09 -3.66
C LEU A 408 -4.25 2.68 -4.09
N TYR A 409 -4.40 2.45 -5.40
CA TYR A 409 -4.57 1.11 -5.94
C TYR A 409 -3.26 0.28 -5.83
N PRO A 410 -3.24 -0.84 -5.08
CA PRO A 410 -2.02 -1.58 -4.77
C PRO A 410 -1.62 -2.54 -5.92
N SER A 411 -1.24 -1.98 -7.07
CA SER A 411 -0.94 -2.79 -8.28
C SER A 411 0.20 -3.78 -8.08
N GLU A 412 1.28 -3.38 -7.40
CA GLU A 412 2.44 -4.24 -7.12
C GLU A 412 2.03 -5.46 -6.28
N GLY A 413 1.32 -5.22 -5.17
CA GLY A 413 0.82 -6.29 -4.30
C GLY A 413 -0.14 -7.22 -5.02
N ILE A 414 -1.11 -6.68 -5.76
CA ILE A 414 -2.09 -7.50 -6.51
C ILE A 414 -1.41 -8.43 -7.51
N HIS A 415 -0.43 -7.94 -8.29
CA HIS A 415 0.28 -8.78 -9.26
C HIS A 415 1.11 -9.87 -8.56
N GLN A 416 1.85 -9.53 -7.51
CA GLN A 416 2.60 -10.50 -6.72
C GLN A 416 1.70 -11.60 -6.14
N ARG A 417 0.49 -11.25 -5.69
CA ARG A 417 -0.49 -12.23 -5.20
C ARG A 417 -1.09 -13.07 -6.34
N TRP A 418 -1.37 -12.48 -7.50
CA TRP A 418 -1.86 -13.22 -8.68
C TRP A 418 -0.89 -14.29 -9.15
N ASP A 419 0.41 -13.99 -9.18
CA ASP A 419 1.48 -14.92 -9.53
C ASP A 419 1.56 -16.11 -8.54
N ASN A 420 1.10 -15.89 -7.30
CA ASN A 420 1.01 -16.89 -6.25
C ASN A 420 -0.38 -17.57 -6.14
N GLY A 421 -1.21 -17.46 -7.18
CA GLY A 421 -2.50 -18.17 -7.28
C GLY A 421 -3.67 -17.53 -6.50
N TYR A 422 -3.46 -16.39 -5.84
CA TYR A 422 -4.55 -15.65 -5.21
C TYR A 422 -5.40 -14.93 -6.25
N ARG A 423 -6.68 -14.70 -5.96
CA ARG A 423 -7.57 -13.86 -6.77
C ARG A 423 -8.38 -12.92 -5.89
N ILE A 424 -8.65 -11.71 -6.36
CA ILE A 424 -9.47 -10.72 -5.65
C ILE A 424 -10.89 -11.27 -5.51
N THR A 425 -11.41 -11.31 -4.28
CA THR A 425 -12.75 -11.84 -3.97
C THR A 425 -13.63 -10.83 -3.26
N ALA A 426 -13.07 -9.81 -2.61
CA ALA A 426 -13.82 -8.71 -2.04
C ALA A 426 -13.02 -7.42 -2.13
N THR A 427 -13.70 -6.33 -2.42
CA THR A 427 -13.10 -4.99 -2.50
C THR A 427 -13.97 -3.98 -1.79
N ALA A 428 -13.36 -3.05 -1.06
CA ALA A 428 -14.05 -1.90 -0.50
C ALA A 428 -13.06 -0.73 -0.39
N ALA A 429 -13.55 0.49 -0.48
CA ALA A 429 -12.70 1.68 -0.43
C ALA A 429 -13.39 2.81 0.32
N THR A 430 -12.63 3.52 1.15
CA THR A 430 -13.03 4.82 1.69
C THR A 430 -12.44 5.93 0.81
N LEU A 431 -12.62 7.17 1.23
CA LEU A 431 -11.91 8.31 0.64
C LEU A 431 -10.40 8.30 0.92
N ASP A 432 -9.93 7.46 1.85
CA ASP A 432 -8.55 7.44 2.29
C ASP A 432 -7.81 6.17 1.91
N GLN A 433 -8.46 5.01 1.91
CA GLN A 433 -7.82 3.72 1.66
C GLN A 433 -8.70 2.81 0.81
N ALA A 434 -8.07 1.97 -0.01
CA ALA A 434 -8.69 0.85 -0.68
C ALA A 434 -8.18 -0.47 -0.07
N ALA A 435 -9.09 -1.41 0.16
CA ALA A 435 -8.80 -2.74 0.67
C ALA A 435 -9.26 -3.79 -0.34
N PHE A 436 -8.37 -4.73 -0.64
CA PHE A 436 -8.60 -5.87 -1.50
C PHE A 436 -8.35 -7.13 -0.70
N ILE A 437 -9.35 -8.00 -0.58
CA ILE A 437 -9.13 -9.36 -0.12
C ILE A 437 -8.85 -10.22 -1.33
N LEU A 438 -7.77 -10.97 -1.26
CA LEU A 438 -7.43 -11.97 -2.26
C LEU A 438 -7.46 -13.35 -1.61
N SER A 439 -8.02 -14.33 -2.31
CA SER A 439 -8.25 -15.69 -1.80
C SER A 439 -7.73 -16.74 -2.77
N ILE A 440 -7.33 -17.89 -2.22
CA ILE A 440 -7.10 -19.11 -2.99
C ILE A 440 -8.33 -20.02 -2.84
N PRO A 441 -9.09 -20.30 -3.91
CA PRO A 441 -10.24 -21.19 -3.85
C PRO A 441 -9.81 -22.65 -3.58
N ARG A 442 -10.58 -23.39 -2.77
CA ARG A 442 -10.32 -24.82 -2.48
C ARG A 442 -10.46 -25.70 -3.72
N ARG A 443 -11.32 -25.29 -4.66
CA ARG A 443 -11.48 -25.94 -5.95
C ARG A 443 -10.90 -25.01 -7.00
N LYS A 444 -9.88 -25.46 -7.72
CA LYS A 444 -9.30 -24.68 -8.82
C LYS A 444 -10.38 -24.43 -9.87
N PRO A 445 -10.66 -23.18 -10.23
CA PRO A 445 -11.57 -22.88 -11.31
C PRO A 445 -10.95 -23.30 -12.65
N ASN A 446 -11.80 -23.58 -13.65
CA ASN A 446 -11.34 -23.99 -14.98
C ASN A 446 -10.58 -22.88 -15.72
N ASP A 447 -10.87 -21.63 -15.41
CA ASP A 447 -10.19 -20.44 -15.94
C ASP A 447 -9.90 -19.51 -14.76
N GLU A 448 -8.64 -19.08 -14.65
CA GLU A 448 -8.17 -18.23 -13.55
C GLU A 448 -7.98 -16.78 -13.98
N THR A 449 -8.40 -16.40 -15.19
CA THR A 449 -8.20 -15.04 -15.71
C THR A 449 -9.02 -14.03 -14.90
N GLN A 450 -8.32 -13.06 -14.32
CA GLN A 450 -8.91 -11.93 -13.60
C GLN A 450 -8.25 -10.64 -14.05
N GLU A 451 -9.05 -9.59 -14.22
CA GLU A 451 -8.58 -8.27 -14.61
C GLU A 451 -9.18 -7.20 -13.70
N THR A 452 -8.45 -6.09 -13.55
CA THR A 452 -8.93 -4.92 -12.82
C THR A 452 -8.96 -3.72 -13.74
N LEU A 453 -9.95 -2.85 -13.53
CA LEU A 453 -10.10 -1.60 -14.28
C LEU A 453 -10.43 -0.47 -13.31
N ARG A 454 -9.78 0.68 -13.51
CA ARG A 454 -10.04 1.91 -12.77
C ARG A 454 -10.58 2.97 -13.73
N THR A 455 -11.75 3.53 -13.42
CA THR A 455 -12.39 4.55 -14.26
C THR A 455 -13.04 5.64 -13.41
N SER A 456 -12.97 6.89 -13.87
CA SER A 456 -13.63 8.01 -13.16
C SER A 456 -15.16 7.93 -13.22
N ALA A 457 -15.70 7.34 -14.28
CA ALA A 457 -17.13 7.05 -14.44
C ALA A 457 -17.40 5.55 -14.35
N PHE A 458 -18.66 5.16 -14.14
CA PHE A 458 -19.05 3.74 -14.16
C PHE A 458 -18.69 3.12 -15.53
N PRO A 459 -18.04 1.94 -15.59
CA PRO A 459 -17.38 1.44 -16.79
C PRO A 459 -18.32 0.73 -17.79
N SER A 460 -19.46 1.34 -18.13
CA SER A 460 -20.53 0.71 -18.93
C SER A 460 -20.07 0.17 -20.29
N GLN A 461 -19.24 0.91 -21.02
CA GLN A 461 -18.69 0.48 -22.31
C GLN A 461 -17.77 -0.74 -22.14
N HIS A 462 -16.84 -0.66 -21.18
CA HIS A 462 -15.90 -1.74 -20.90
C HIS A 462 -16.63 -3.01 -20.46
N VAL A 463 -17.70 -2.92 -19.65
CA VAL A 463 -18.48 -4.09 -19.26
C VAL A 463 -18.98 -4.88 -20.47
N LYS A 464 -19.50 -4.18 -21.49
CA LYS A 464 -19.97 -4.83 -22.72
C LYS A 464 -18.83 -5.46 -23.53
N GLU A 465 -17.68 -4.79 -23.60
CA GLU A 465 -16.46 -5.32 -24.25
C GLU A 465 -15.88 -6.53 -23.50
N LYS A 466 -16.03 -6.60 -22.17
CA LYS A 466 -15.58 -7.74 -21.36
C LYS A 466 -16.50 -8.94 -21.50
N TRP A 467 -17.82 -8.72 -21.60
CA TRP A 467 -18.78 -9.80 -21.84
C TRP A 467 -18.50 -10.58 -23.12
N SER A 468 -18.06 -9.93 -24.20
CA SER A 468 -17.69 -10.63 -25.45
C SER A 468 -16.47 -11.55 -25.31
N LYS A 469 -15.71 -11.39 -24.22
CA LYS A 469 -14.55 -12.22 -23.86
C LYS A 469 -14.84 -13.18 -22.70
N ASN A 470 -16.10 -13.36 -22.32
CA ASN A 470 -16.53 -14.13 -21.14
C ASN A 470 -15.93 -13.63 -19.81
N LEU A 471 -15.58 -12.34 -19.74
CA LEU A 471 -15.15 -11.65 -18.54
C LEU A 471 -16.34 -10.91 -17.93
N TYR A 472 -16.71 -11.27 -16.71
CA TYR A 472 -17.88 -10.74 -16.01
C TYR A 472 -17.47 -9.97 -14.77
N LEU A 473 -18.24 -8.94 -14.41
CA LEU A 473 -18.01 -8.21 -13.16
C LEU A 473 -18.17 -9.16 -11.97
N ALA A 474 -17.11 -9.33 -11.20
CA ALA A 474 -17.08 -10.15 -9.99
C ALA A 474 -17.18 -9.30 -8.71
N SER A 475 -16.62 -8.09 -8.74
CA SER A 475 -16.72 -7.13 -7.64
C SER A 475 -16.57 -5.72 -8.18
N ILE A 476 -17.21 -4.76 -7.52
CA ILE A 476 -17.06 -3.34 -7.81
C ILE A 476 -17.06 -2.54 -6.52
N CYS A 477 -16.21 -1.53 -6.44
CA CYS A 477 -16.26 -0.52 -5.39
C CYS A 477 -15.97 0.87 -5.95
N TYR A 478 -16.32 1.90 -5.19
CA TYR A 478 -16.00 3.29 -5.50
C TYR A 478 -15.28 3.93 -4.31
N GLY A 479 -14.16 4.57 -4.58
CA GLY A 479 -13.36 5.23 -3.55
C GLY A 479 -12.01 5.65 -4.10
N ARG A 480 -11.04 5.89 -3.21
CA ARG A 480 -9.71 6.35 -3.61
C ARG A 480 -8.97 5.26 -4.39
N ALA A 481 -8.59 5.55 -5.64
CA ALA A 481 -7.91 4.56 -6.50
C ALA A 481 -6.75 5.12 -7.34
N ALA A 482 -6.59 6.44 -7.41
CA ALA A 482 -5.51 7.08 -8.14
C ALA A 482 -4.88 8.19 -7.32
N SER A 483 -3.56 8.36 -7.53
CA SER A 483 -2.82 9.54 -7.08
C SER A 483 -3.18 10.68 -7.99
#